data_AF-A0A1I1A8U8-F1
#
_entry.id   AF-A0A1I1A8U8-F1
#
_cell.length_a   1.000
_cell.length_b   1.000
_cell.length_c   1.000
_cell.angle_alpha   90.00
_cell.angle_beta   90.00
_cell.angle_gamma   90.00
#
_symmetry.space_group_name_H-M   'P 1'
#
loop_
_entity.id
_entity.type
_entity.pdbx_description
1 polymer ?
#
loop_
_entity_poly.entity_id
_entity_poly.type
_entity_poly.pdbx_seq_one_letter_code
_entity_poly.pdbx_strand_id
1 'polypeptide(L)'
;MIMTGQPALFRQTAFQGMAALVLDVGFFTSQFRLCDKIAEYLGDLVAQSHDDPARYANFSASLINEVIELAFRSVHSGDRVEFNLLKGDDSVYLRVGFRCSEEQLALLRTVDRSRGSTPFPEPARDLMALAHAVGVDVHTEIDRDDHITLTLEFVLSEGPR
;
A
#
# COMPACT_ATOMS: atom_id res chain seq x y z
N MET A 1 -3.18 25.24 -14.73
CA MET A 1 -2.04 24.41 -14.29
C MET A 1 -2.26 24.15 -12.82
N ILE A 2 -2.84 23.00 -12.47
CA ILE A 2 -3.24 22.68 -11.09
C ILE A 2 -2.06 21.92 -10.49
N MET A 3 -1.40 22.53 -9.50
CA MET A 3 -0.48 21.84 -8.61
C MET A 3 -1.33 21.17 -7.53
N THR A 4 -1.52 19.86 -7.62
CA THR A 4 -2.06 19.04 -6.53
C THR A 4 -0.96 18.82 -5.50
N GLY A 5 -1.28 19.16 -4.24
CA GLY A 5 -0.33 19.23 -3.14
C GLY A 5 0.29 17.89 -2.77
N GLN A 6 1.61 17.86 -2.62
CA GLN A 6 2.33 16.82 -1.90
C GLN A 6 2.14 17.04 -0.39
N PRO A 7 1.77 16.01 0.40
CA PRO A 7 1.76 16.13 1.85
C PRO A 7 3.19 16.26 2.40
N ALA A 8 3.31 17.08 3.43
CA ALA A 8 4.55 17.74 3.89
C ALA A 8 5.47 16.88 4.78
N LEU A 9 5.49 15.55 4.65
CA LEU A 9 6.33 14.67 5.48
C LEU A 9 7.59 14.14 4.79
N PHE A 10 7.71 14.22 3.47
CA PHE A 10 8.87 13.72 2.73
C PHE A 10 9.71 14.87 2.20
N ARG A 11 10.70 15.30 3.00
CA ARG A 11 11.76 16.20 2.54
C ARG A 11 12.56 15.51 1.43
N GLN A 12 12.25 15.87 0.18
CA GLN A 12 13.20 16.04 -0.93
C GLN A 12 14.30 14.96 -1.09
N THR A 13 13.98 13.68 -0.95
CA THR A 13 14.70 12.62 -1.68
C THR A 13 14.07 12.50 -3.05
N ALA A 14 14.88 12.53 -4.12
CA ALA A 14 14.39 12.42 -5.49
C ALA A 14 13.99 10.97 -5.76
N PHE A 15 12.77 10.58 -5.39
CA PHE A 15 12.26 9.25 -5.69
C PHE A 15 12.30 9.00 -7.21
N GLN A 16 12.84 7.84 -7.62
CA GLN A 16 12.72 7.37 -8.98
C GLN A 16 11.41 6.57 -9.13
N GLY A 17 10.53 7.01 -10.02
CA GLY A 17 9.32 6.25 -10.34
C GLY A 17 9.67 4.92 -11.02
N MET A 18 9.15 3.81 -10.48
CA MET A 18 9.30 2.47 -11.05
C MET A 18 8.05 2.04 -11.83
N ALA A 19 6.87 2.27 -11.25
CA ALA A 19 5.59 1.97 -11.88
C ALA A 19 4.47 2.85 -11.32
N ALA A 20 3.46 3.13 -12.15
CA ALA A 20 2.23 3.79 -11.73
C ALA A 20 1.04 3.09 -12.39
N LEU A 21 0.04 2.71 -11.59
CA LEU A 21 -1.17 2.06 -12.06
C LEU A 21 -2.38 2.74 -11.42
N VAL A 22 -3.46 2.87 -12.18
CA VAL A 22 -4.74 3.37 -11.67
C VAL A 22 -5.81 2.36 -12.03
N LEU A 23 -6.52 1.87 -11.03
CA LEU A 23 -7.48 0.78 -11.15
C LEU A 23 -8.89 1.30 -10.89
N ASP A 24 -9.80 0.95 -11.78
CA ASP A 24 -11.24 1.17 -11.60
C ASP A 24 -11.84 0.04 -10.75
N VAL A 25 -12.53 0.41 -9.67
CA VAL A 25 -13.10 -0.54 -8.71
C VAL A 25 -14.21 -1.39 -9.33
N GLY A 26 -14.98 -0.82 -10.25
CA GLY A 26 -16.06 -1.52 -10.96
C GLY A 26 -15.53 -2.64 -11.84
N PHE A 27 -14.38 -2.42 -12.50
CA PHE A 27 -13.71 -3.46 -13.29
C PHE A 27 -13.19 -4.61 -12.40
N PHE A 28 -12.63 -4.26 -11.23
CA PHE A 28 -11.97 -5.23 -10.35
C PHE A 28 -12.91 -6.19 -9.63
N THR A 29 -14.07 -5.70 -9.16
CA THR A 29 -15.11 -6.56 -8.56
C THR A 29 -15.57 -7.68 -9.50
N SER A 30 -15.40 -7.50 -10.82
CA SER A 30 -15.71 -8.51 -11.84
C SER A 30 -14.56 -9.46 -12.20
N GLN A 31 -13.31 -9.15 -11.82
CA GLN A 31 -12.11 -9.88 -12.24
C GLN A 31 -11.08 -10.05 -11.11
N PHE A 32 -11.44 -10.82 -10.07
CA PHE A 32 -10.58 -11.07 -8.91
C PHE A 32 -9.17 -11.59 -9.26
N ARG A 33 -9.03 -12.41 -10.31
CA ARG A 33 -7.71 -12.90 -10.80
C ARG A 33 -6.75 -11.79 -11.26
N LEU A 34 -7.26 -10.59 -11.49
CA LEU A 34 -6.43 -9.44 -11.83
C LEU A 34 -5.74 -8.86 -10.58
N CYS A 35 -6.31 -9.04 -9.38
CA CYS A 35 -5.66 -8.69 -8.10
C CYS A 35 -4.36 -9.45 -7.96
N ASP A 36 -4.44 -10.78 -8.07
CA ASP A 36 -3.30 -11.68 -7.94
C ASP A 36 -2.18 -11.27 -8.91
N LYS A 37 -2.52 -11.01 -10.17
CA LYS A 37 -1.54 -10.60 -11.19
C LYS A 37 -0.89 -9.25 -10.92
N ILE A 38 -1.63 -8.29 -10.39
CA ILE A 38 -1.07 -6.98 -10.03
C ILE A 38 -0.18 -7.11 -8.80
N ALA A 39 -0.59 -7.91 -7.81
CA ALA A 39 0.20 -8.20 -6.64
C ALA A 39 1.52 -8.89 -7.00
N GLU A 40 1.47 -9.90 -7.86
CA GLU A 40 2.64 -10.58 -8.43
C GLU A 40 3.53 -9.59 -9.18
N TYR A 41 2.98 -8.82 -10.12
CA TYR A 41 3.74 -7.85 -10.90
C TYR A 41 4.45 -6.79 -10.04
N LEU A 42 3.75 -6.22 -9.07
CA LEU A 42 4.33 -5.23 -8.16
C LEU A 42 5.35 -5.88 -7.22
N GLY A 43 5.08 -7.10 -6.74
CA GLY A 43 5.99 -7.89 -5.91
C GLY A 43 7.31 -8.20 -6.63
N ASP A 44 7.25 -8.55 -7.91
CA ASP A 44 8.44 -8.78 -8.75
C ASP A 44 9.26 -7.50 -8.92
N LEU A 45 8.62 -6.35 -9.10
CA LEU A 45 9.32 -5.07 -9.22
C LEU A 45 10.01 -4.66 -7.90
N VAL A 46 9.35 -4.89 -6.76
CA VAL A 46 9.97 -4.68 -5.44
C VAL A 46 11.19 -5.61 -5.31
N ALA A 47 11.01 -6.90 -5.60
CA ALA A 47 12.03 -7.92 -5.45
C ALA A 47 13.29 -7.69 -6.29
N GLN A 48 13.16 -7.10 -7.48
CA GLN A 48 14.31 -6.74 -8.33
C GLN A 48 15.26 -5.73 -7.68
N SER A 49 14.81 -5.03 -6.63
CA SER A 49 15.66 -4.10 -5.87
C SER A 49 16.38 -4.76 -4.69
N HIS A 50 16.14 -6.05 -4.42
CA HIS A 50 16.77 -6.82 -3.35
C HIS A 50 17.83 -7.82 -3.87
N ASP A 51 18.75 -8.22 -3.00
CA ASP A 51 19.81 -9.20 -3.30
C ASP A 51 19.30 -10.64 -3.50
N ASP A 52 18.16 -11.00 -2.91
CA ASP A 52 17.48 -12.30 -3.08
C ASP A 52 16.06 -12.11 -3.66
N PRO A 53 15.94 -11.82 -4.98
CA PRO A 53 14.65 -11.50 -5.58
C PRO A 53 13.60 -12.60 -5.44
N ALA A 54 14.01 -13.87 -5.50
CA ALA A 54 13.06 -14.99 -5.43
C ALA A 54 12.36 -15.07 -4.07
N ARG A 55 13.10 -14.82 -2.98
CA ARG A 55 12.52 -14.77 -1.64
C ARG A 55 11.61 -13.56 -1.48
N TYR A 56 12.06 -12.38 -1.90
CA TYR A 56 11.30 -11.14 -1.71
C TYR A 56 10.06 -11.05 -2.58
N ALA A 57 10.05 -11.65 -3.78
CA ALA A 57 8.90 -11.61 -4.68
C ALA A 57 7.65 -12.25 -4.04
N ASN A 58 7.79 -13.43 -3.43
CA ASN A 58 6.67 -14.13 -2.81
C ASN A 58 6.09 -13.36 -1.61
N PHE A 59 6.95 -12.91 -0.69
CA PHE A 59 6.52 -12.16 0.48
C PHE A 59 5.91 -10.80 0.10
N SER A 60 6.53 -10.11 -0.84
CA SER A 60 6.03 -8.82 -1.33
C SER A 60 4.69 -8.99 -2.04
N ALA A 61 4.54 -9.99 -2.91
CA ALA A 61 3.28 -10.26 -3.59
C ALA A 61 2.15 -10.57 -2.60
N SER A 62 2.39 -11.41 -1.58
CA SER A 62 1.39 -11.66 -0.53
C SER A 62 1.01 -10.39 0.22
N LEU A 63 1.99 -9.59 0.63
CA LEU A 63 1.72 -8.35 1.36
C LEU A 63 0.95 -7.34 0.52
N ILE A 64 1.34 -7.19 -0.75
CA ILE A 64 0.69 -6.28 -1.70
C ILE A 64 -0.74 -6.75 -1.99
N ASN A 65 -1.00 -8.06 -2.04
CA ASN A 65 -2.35 -8.58 -2.19
C ASN A 65 -3.25 -8.14 -1.02
N GLU A 66 -2.77 -8.23 0.22
CA GLU A 66 -3.54 -7.77 1.40
C GLU A 66 -3.84 -6.26 1.34
N VAL A 67 -2.89 -5.45 0.85
CA VAL A 67 -3.13 -4.01 0.63
C VAL A 67 -4.18 -3.77 -0.44
N ILE A 68 -4.12 -4.51 -1.55
CA ILE A 68 -5.08 -4.44 -2.64
C ILE A 68 -6.49 -4.80 -2.12
N GLU A 69 -6.60 -5.89 -1.37
CA GLU A 69 -7.86 -6.32 -0.77
C GLU A 69 -8.41 -5.28 0.21
N LEU A 70 -7.56 -4.73 1.08
CA LEU A 70 -7.94 -3.66 2.01
C LEU A 70 -8.46 -2.44 1.25
N ALA A 71 -7.71 -1.96 0.25
CA ALA A 71 -8.11 -0.81 -0.56
C ALA A 71 -9.46 -1.03 -1.24
N PHE A 72 -9.68 -2.19 -1.88
CA PHE A 72 -10.94 -2.47 -2.56
C PHE A 72 -12.13 -2.69 -1.64
N ARG A 73 -11.92 -3.17 -0.40
CA ARG A 73 -13.00 -3.28 0.59
C ARG A 73 -13.37 -1.93 1.22
N SER A 74 -12.45 -0.97 1.20
CA SER A 74 -12.63 0.34 1.81
C SER A 74 -13.03 1.45 0.84
N VAL A 75 -12.75 1.30 -0.45
CA VAL A 75 -13.02 2.32 -1.48
C VAL A 75 -14.52 2.53 -1.73
N HIS A 76 -14.91 3.77 -2.00
CA HIS A 76 -16.28 4.07 -2.43
C HIS A 76 -16.59 3.44 -3.80
N SER A 77 -17.84 3.00 -4.01
CA SER A 77 -18.25 2.40 -5.26
C SER A 77 -18.11 3.38 -6.43
N GLY A 78 -17.40 3.00 -7.49
CA GLY A 78 -17.19 3.83 -8.68
C GLY A 78 -15.98 4.76 -8.62
N ASP A 79 -15.22 4.73 -7.52
CA ASP A 79 -13.92 5.41 -7.42
C ASP A 79 -12.76 4.55 -7.97
N ARG A 80 -11.55 5.08 -7.86
CA ARG A 80 -10.31 4.48 -8.34
C ARG A 80 -9.33 4.23 -7.20
N VAL A 81 -8.46 3.25 -7.40
CA VAL A 81 -7.30 2.99 -6.53
C VAL A 81 -6.02 3.25 -7.33
N GLU A 82 -5.15 4.07 -6.78
CA GLU A 82 -3.88 4.48 -7.40
C GLU A 82 -2.72 3.75 -6.73
N PHE A 83 -1.87 3.10 -7.51
CA PHE A 83 -0.66 2.41 -7.05
C PHE A 83 0.55 3.12 -7.65
N ASN A 84 1.47 3.55 -6.80
CA ASN A 84 2.72 4.17 -7.22
C ASN A 84 3.88 3.45 -6.55
N LEU A 85 4.73 2.82 -7.36
CA LEU A 85 5.97 2.21 -6.91
C LEU A 85 7.13 3.17 -7.14
N LEU A 86 7.83 3.49 -6.07
CA LEU A 86 8.88 4.49 -6.03
C LEU A 86 10.14 3.86 -5.45
N LYS A 87 11.30 4.19 -6.01
CA LYS A 87 12.60 3.82 -5.45
C LYS A 87 13.24 5.02 -4.76
N GLY A 88 13.55 4.86 -3.48
CA GLY A 88 14.44 5.74 -2.73
C GLY A 88 15.88 5.22 -2.75
N ASP A 89 16.73 5.80 -1.88
CA ASP A 89 18.15 5.45 -1.83
C ASP A 89 18.37 4.06 -1.21
N ASP A 90 17.63 3.72 -0.17
CA ASP A 90 17.75 2.51 0.65
C ASP A 90 16.44 1.72 0.79
N SER A 91 15.38 2.17 0.11
CA SER A 91 14.04 1.61 0.24
C SER A 91 13.28 1.64 -1.08
N VAL A 92 12.36 0.68 -1.26
CA VAL A 92 11.29 0.76 -2.25
C VAL A 92 9.98 1.08 -1.54
N TYR A 93 9.20 1.99 -2.11
CA TYR A 93 7.94 2.45 -1.54
C TYR A 93 6.79 2.08 -2.46
N LEU A 94 5.81 1.36 -1.94
CA LEU A 94 4.51 1.22 -2.59
C LEU A 94 3.51 2.17 -1.93
N ARG A 95 3.04 3.15 -2.69
CA ARG A 95 1.98 4.07 -2.26
C ARG A 95 0.66 3.65 -2.90
N VAL A 96 -0.35 3.43 -2.07
CA VAL A 96 -1.71 3.07 -2.48
C VAL A 96 -2.68 4.15 -2.04
N GLY A 97 -3.22 4.89 -2.99
CA GLY A 97 -4.16 5.98 -2.80
C GLY A 97 -5.58 5.59 -3.17
N PHE A 98 -6.57 5.88 -2.33
CA PHE A 98 -7.98 5.67 -2.65
C PHE A 98 -8.88 6.56 -1.79
N ARG A 99 -10.09 6.84 -2.27
CA ARG A 99 -11.12 7.54 -1.51
C ARG A 99 -11.98 6.56 -0.73
N CYS A 100 -12.15 6.83 0.55
CA CYS A 100 -12.88 5.96 1.46
C CYS A 100 -14.29 6.54 1.73
N SER A 101 -15.29 5.69 1.96
CA SER A 101 -16.59 6.19 2.43
C SER A 101 -16.49 6.67 3.88
N GLU A 102 -17.32 7.64 4.30
CA GLU A 102 -17.34 8.13 5.69
C GLU A 102 -17.52 7.00 6.72
N GLU A 103 -18.30 5.96 6.39
CA GLU A 103 -18.53 4.79 7.24
C GLU A 103 -17.25 3.95 7.44
N GLN A 104 -16.52 3.67 6.35
CA GLN A 104 -15.26 2.92 6.39
C GLN A 104 -14.14 3.72 7.05
N LEU A 105 -14.12 5.03 6.82
CA LEU A 105 -13.21 5.97 7.45
C LEU A 105 -13.44 6.06 8.97
N ALA A 106 -14.70 6.07 9.41
CA ALA A 106 -15.05 6.03 10.83
C ALA A 106 -14.59 4.71 11.48
N LEU A 107 -14.70 3.59 10.77
CA LEU A 107 -14.18 2.30 11.22
C LEU A 107 -12.65 2.33 11.41
N LEU A 108 -11.90 2.80 10.41
CA LEU A 108 -10.43 2.92 10.48
C LEU A 108 -9.97 3.88 11.60
N ARG A 109 -10.62 5.04 11.74
CA ARG A 109 -10.31 6.02 12.80
C ARG A 109 -10.62 5.50 14.21
N THR A 110 -11.64 4.66 14.37
CA THR A 110 -11.99 4.05 15.66
C THR A 110 -10.93 3.05 16.11
N VAL A 111 -10.33 2.33 15.15
CA VAL A 111 -9.26 1.37 15.41
C VAL A 111 -7.96 2.09 15.79
N ASP A 112 -7.60 3.19 15.11
CA ASP A 112 -6.39 3.96 15.41
C ASP A 112 -6.42 4.61 16.82
N ARG A 113 -7.60 5.06 17.26
CA ARG A 113 -7.79 5.61 18.62
C ARG A 113 -7.81 4.55 19.71
N SER A 114 -8.07 3.29 19.35
CA SER A 114 -8.13 2.16 20.27
C SER A 114 -6.79 1.43 20.30
N ARG A 115 -5.74 2.08 20.81
CA ARG A 115 -4.45 1.43 21.17
C ARG A 115 -4.57 0.34 22.26
N GLY A 116 -5.76 -0.18 22.49
CA GLY A 116 -6.07 -1.32 23.35
C GLY A 116 -7.21 -2.15 22.76
N SER A 117 -6.85 -3.33 22.27
CA SER A 117 -7.65 -4.57 22.35
C SER A 117 -8.93 -4.76 21.52
N THR A 118 -9.19 -4.00 20.45
CA THR A 118 -10.15 -4.44 19.39
C THR A 118 -9.44 -4.59 18.04
N PRO A 119 -9.72 -5.66 17.27
CA PRO A 119 -8.96 -5.95 16.07
C PRO A 119 -9.36 -4.97 14.98
N PHE A 120 -8.37 -4.52 14.20
CA PHE A 120 -8.60 -4.04 12.85
C PHE A 120 -9.61 -4.96 12.14
N PRO A 121 -10.45 -4.44 11.21
CA PRO A 121 -11.17 -5.35 10.30
C PRO A 121 -10.18 -6.36 9.73
N GLU A 122 -10.56 -7.64 9.63
CA GLU A 122 -9.62 -8.75 9.37
C GLU A 122 -8.53 -8.46 8.32
N PRO A 123 -8.81 -7.79 7.17
CA PRO A 123 -7.78 -7.44 6.19
C PRO A 123 -6.65 -6.56 6.72
N ALA A 124 -6.97 -5.55 7.54
CA ALA A 124 -5.97 -4.65 8.10
C ALA A 124 -5.18 -5.30 9.25
N ARG A 125 -5.75 -6.30 9.95
CA ARG A 125 -5.03 -7.07 10.96
C ARG A 125 -4.00 -7.99 10.30
N ASP A 126 -4.41 -8.72 9.28
CA ASP A 126 -3.56 -9.66 8.55
C ASP A 126 -2.46 -8.92 7.80
N LEU A 127 -2.78 -7.75 7.22
CA LEU A 127 -1.81 -6.84 6.62
C LEU A 127 -0.72 -6.43 7.62
N MET A 128 -1.07 -5.94 8.80
CA MET A 128 -0.09 -5.47 9.79
C MET A 128 0.75 -6.62 10.36
N ALA A 129 0.15 -7.80 10.57
CA ALA A 129 0.86 -8.98 11.02
C ALA A 129 1.87 -9.46 9.97
N LEU A 130 1.46 -9.50 8.70
CA LEU A 130 2.32 -9.89 7.59
C LEU A 130 3.45 -8.87 7.39
N ALA A 131 3.13 -7.57 7.38
CA ALA A 131 4.11 -6.49 7.26
C ALA A 131 5.20 -6.58 8.33
N HIS A 132 4.79 -6.78 9.59
CA HIS A 132 5.73 -6.98 10.69
C HIS A 132 6.60 -8.23 10.50
N ALA A 133 6.03 -9.35 10.05
CA ALA A 133 6.76 -10.59 9.82
C ALA A 133 7.83 -10.47 8.72
N VAL A 134 7.62 -9.59 7.74
CA VAL A 134 8.56 -9.36 6.62
C VAL A 134 9.44 -8.13 6.82
N GLY A 135 9.27 -7.38 7.91
CA GLY A 135 10.05 -6.18 8.20
C GLY A 135 9.71 -4.99 7.30
N VAL A 136 8.45 -4.87 6.86
CA VAL A 136 7.95 -3.74 6.06
C VAL A 136 7.22 -2.77 6.97
N ASP A 137 7.59 -1.50 6.89
CA ASP A 137 6.91 -0.44 7.63
C ASP A 137 5.68 0.04 6.83
N VAL A 138 4.56 0.20 7.54
CA VAL A 138 3.28 0.63 6.94
C VAL A 138 2.85 1.94 7.58
N HIS A 139 2.73 2.97 6.75
CA HIS A 139 2.25 4.29 7.14
C HIS A 139 0.91 4.58 6.48
N THR A 140 0.01 5.23 7.23
CA THR A 140 -1.29 5.66 6.72
C THR A 140 -1.42 7.17 6.87
N GLU A 141 -1.75 7.83 5.77
CA GLU A 141 -2.10 9.25 5.75
C GLU A 141 -3.56 9.40 5.30
N ILE A 142 -4.30 10.29 5.95
CA ILE A 142 -5.67 10.63 5.58
C ILE A 142 -5.70 12.14 5.38
N ASP A 143 -6.09 12.60 4.19
CA ASP A 143 -6.23 14.02 3.89
C ASP A 143 -7.65 14.55 4.19
N ARG A 144 -7.90 15.81 3.82
CA ARG A 144 -9.18 16.50 4.11
C ARG A 144 -10.32 16.08 3.19
N ASP A 145 -10.03 15.40 2.07
CA ASP A 145 -11.01 14.94 1.09
C ASP A 145 -11.31 13.43 1.29
N ASP A 146 -11.03 12.91 2.49
CA ASP A 146 -11.13 11.50 2.88
C ASP A 146 -10.38 10.55 1.93
N HIS A 147 -9.33 11.08 1.28
CA HIS A 147 -8.40 10.28 0.51
C HIS A 147 -7.34 9.70 1.45
N ILE A 148 -7.26 8.37 1.42
CA ILE A 148 -6.33 7.57 2.21
C ILE A 148 -5.12 7.27 1.33
N THR A 149 -3.93 7.45 1.88
CA THR A 149 -2.70 6.93 1.29
C THR A 149 -2.04 5.95 2.25
N LEU A 150 -1.99 4.69 1.85
CA LEU A 150 -1.15 3.68 2.48
C LEU A 150 0.23 3.73 1.84
N THR A 151 1.28 3.78 2.64
CA THR A 151 2.68 3.73 2.18
C THR A 151 3.35 2.54 2.84
N LEU A 152 3.79 1.59 2.02
CA LEU A 152 4.60 0.45 2.44
C LEU A 152 6.05 0.74 2.09
N GLU A 153 6.94 0.65 3.08
CA GLU A 153 8.37 0.83 2.92
C GLU A 153 9.10 -0.51 3.03
N PHE A 154 9.65 -0.94 1.89
CA PHE A 154 10.47 -2.14 1.75
C PHE A 154 11.94 -1.72 1.85
N VAL A 155 12.53 -1.90 3.04
CA VAL A 155 13.94 -1.56 3.27
C VAL A 155 14.83 -2.52 2.48
N LEU A 156 15.70 -1.98 1.64
CA LEU A 156 16.71 -2.70 0.88
C LEU A 156 17.93 -2.95 1.79
N SER A 157 17.75 -3.71 2.86
CA SER A 157 18.86 -4.03 3.76
C SER A 157 19.88 -4.92 3.05
N GLU A 158 21.12 -4.45 2.94
CA GLU A 158 22.27 -5.34 2.81
C GLU A 158 22.34 -6.23 4.08
N GLY A 159 22.50 -7.55 3.91
CA GLY A 159 22.83 -8.45 5.02
C GLY A 159 24.12 -8.01 5.76
N PRO A 160 24.40 -8.55 6.97
CA PRO A 160 25.32 -7.93 7.91
C PRO A 160 26.75 -7.81 7.34
N ARG A 161 27.37 -6.65 7.58
CA ARG A 161 28.82 -6.45 7.43
C ARG A 161 29.62 -7.29 8.43
#